data_AF-A0A7C1RY77-F1
#
_entry.id   AF-A0A7C1RY77-F1
#
_cell.length_a   1.000
_cell.length_b   1.000
_cell.length_c   1.000
_cell.angle_alpha   90.00
_cell.angle_beta   90.00
_cell.angle_gamma   90.00
#
_symmetry.space_group_name_H-M   'P 1'
#
loop_
_entity.id
_entity.type
_entity.pdbx_description
1 polymer ?
#
loop_
_entity_poly.entity_id
_entity_poly.type
_entity_poly.pdbx_seq_one_letter_code
_entity_poly.pdbx_strand_id
1 'polypeptide(L)' 'MFASVREAQQLTDAWLYEYNHERPHGSLGGLTPAAFEQLHWQNSRNVIKKECPV' A
#
# COMPACT_ATOMS: atom_id res chain seq x y z
N MET A 1 12.84 1.53 24.74
CA MET A 1 14.11 1.00 24.20
C MET A 1 13.84 -0.43 23.75
N PHE A 2 14.31 -0.82 22.57
CA PHE A 2 14.27 -2.22 22.12
C PHE A 2 15.46 -2.99 22.73
N ALA A 3 15.28 -4.27 22.98
CA ALA A 3 16.30 -5.18 23.51
C ALA A 3 17.37 -5.53 22.45
N SER A 4 17.05 -5.43 21.15
CA SER A 4 18.01 -5.61 20.06
C SER A 4 17.54 -4.97 18.75
N VAL A 5 18.45 -4.84 17.79
CA VAL A 5 18.11 -4.43 16.40
C VAL A 5 17.16 -5.45 15.76
N ARG A 6 17.33 -6.74 16.05
CA ARG A 6 16.45 -7.80 15.53
C ARG A 6 15.01 -7.61 16.00
N GLU A 7 14.81 -7.32 17.28
CA GLU A 7 13.48 -7.04 17.82
C GLU A 7 12.87 -5.78 17.18
N ALA A 8 13.66 -4.71 17.05
CA ALA A 8 13.21 -3.49 16.39
C ALA A 8 12.76 -3.74 14.94
N GLN A 9 13.49 -4.55 14.18
CA GLN A 9 13.12 -4.95 12.82
C GLN A 9 11.81 -5.73 12.80
N GLN A 10 11.67 -6.76 13.64
CA GLN A 10 10.45 -7.58 13.68
C GLN A 10 9.21 -6.76 13.99
N LEU A 11 9.29 -5.85 14.96
CA LEU A 11 8.19 -4.97 15.32
C LEU A 11 7.88 -3.96 14.21
N THR A 12 8.91 -3.44 13.54
CA THR A 12 8.74 -2.52 12.41
C THR A 12 8.09 -3.21 11.22
N ASP A 13 8.52 -4.42 10.89
CA ASP A 13 7.97 -5.21 9.77
C ASP A 13 6.49 -5.56 10.01
N ALA A 14 6.16 -5.98 11.23
CA ALA A 14 4.78 -6.23 11.63
C ALA A 14 3.92 -4.95 11.49
N TRP A 15 4.42 -3.83 12.01
CA TRP A 15 3.71 -2.56 11.92
C TRP A 15 3.55 -2.06 10.47
N LEU A 16 4.58 -2.20 9.63
CA LEU A 16 4.53 -1.86 8.21
C LEU A 16 3.47 -2.69 7.48
N TYR A 17 3.38 -3.98 7.79
CA TYR A 17 2.35 -4.85 7.22
C TYR A 17 0.95 -4.34 7.58
N GLU A 18 0.66 -4.14 8.87
CA GLU A 18 -0.63 -3.62 9.35
C GLU A 18 -0.96 -2.27 8.69
N TYR A 19 -0.01 -1.34 8.68
CA TYR A 19 -0.23 0.00 8.13
C TYR A 19 -0.58 -0.04 6.65
N ASN A 20 0.15 -0.84 5.86
CA ASN A 20 -0.05 -0.89 4.43
C ASN A 20 -1.29 -1.68 4.01
N HIS A 21 -1.68 -2.70 4.78
CA HIS A 21 -2.71 -3.66 4.34
C HIS A 21 -4.02 -3.59 5.13
N GLU A 22 -4.00 -3.13 6.38
CA GLU A 22 -5.15 -3.24 7.29
C GLU A 22 -5.69 -1.89 7.74
N ARG A 23 -4.88 -0.83 7.71
CA ARG A 23 -5.28 0.49 8.22
C ARG A 23 -5.84 1.39 7.11
N PRO A 24 -7.16 1.65 7.07
CA PRO A 24 -7.73 2.60 6.13
C PRO A 24 -7.38 4.04 6.50
N HIS A 25 -7.14 4.88 5.49
CA HIS A 25 -6.74 6.28 5.70
C HIS A 25 -7.70 7.26 5.01
N GLY A 26 -8.16 8.29 5.74
CA GLY A 26 -9.14 9.26 5.23
C GLY A 26 -8.68 10.02 3.97
N SER A 27 -7.40 10.40 3.90
CA SER A 27 -6.84 11.05 2.69
C SER A 27 -6.76 10.14 1.46
N LEU A 28 -6.86 8.81 1.65
CA LEU A 28 -6.94 7.82 0.58
C LEU A 28 -8.40 7.42 0.29
N GLY A 29 -9.38 8.21 0.74
CA GLY A 29 -10.80 7.90 0.59
C GLY A 29 -11.27 6.72 1.44
N GLY A 30 -10.58 6.45 2.55
CA GLY A 30 -10.88 5.30 3.42
C GLY A 30 -10.26 3.98 2.94
N LEU A 31 -9.36 4.02 1.96
CA LEU A 31 -8.60 2.85 1.51
C LEU A 31 -7.33 2.65 2.34
N THR A 32 -6.84 1.41 2.35
CA THR A 32 -5.49 1.10 2.80
C THR A 32 -4.47 1.51 1.73
N PRO A 33 -3.22 1.79 2.09
CA PRO A 33 -2.18 2.13 1.11
C PRO A 33 -2.05 1.10 -0.03
N ALA A 34 -2.08 -0.19 0.28
CA ALA A 34 -1.98 -1.25 -0.73
C ALA A 34 -3.20 -1.27 -1.69
N ALA A 35 -4.42 -1.08 -1.16
CA ALA A 35 -5.62 -1.01 -1.98
C ALA A 35 -5.61 0.22 -2.91
N PHE A 36 -5.14 1.36 -2.40
CA PHE A 36 -4.98 2.58 -3.18
C PHE A 36 -3.96 2.40 -4.32
N GLU A 37 -2.79 1.83 -4.03
CA GLU A 37 -1.77 1.51 -5.04
C GLU A 37 -2.36 0.61 -6.14
N GLN A 38 -3.07 -0.45 -5.76
CA GLN A 38 -3.66 -1.39 -6.69
C GLN A 38 -4.66 -0.71 -7.63
N LEU A 39 -5.54 0.15 -7.10
CA LEU A 39 -6.50 0.91 -7.91
C LEU A 39 -5.81 1.90 -8.85
N HIS A 40 -4.81 2.64 -8.35
CA HIS A 40 -4.04 3.58 -9.18
C HIS A 40 -3.31 2.87 -10.31
N TRP A 41 -2.72 1.71 -10.04
CA TRP A 41 -2.06 0.90 -11.05
C TRP A 41 -3.05 0.38 -12.10
N GLN A 42 -4.22 -0.12 -11.68
CA GLN A 42 -5.28 -0.57 -12.60
C GLN A 42 -5.77 0.56 -13.50
N ASN A 43 -5.96 1.76 -12.94
CA ASN A 43 -6.36 2.93 -13.70
C ASN A 43 -5.32 3.27 -14.77
N SER A 44 -4.03 3.32 -14.40
CA SER A 44 -2.94 3.56 -15.36
C SER A 44 -2.90 2.51 -16.48
N ARG A 45 -3.07 1.22 -16.16
CA ARG A 45 -3.17 0.16 -17.19
C ARG A 45 -4.36 0.37 -18.14
N ASN A 46 -5.50 0.79 -17.59
CA ASN A 46 -6.71 1.00 -18.38
C ASN A 46 -6.60 2.23 -19.30
N VAL A 47 -5.86 3.26 -18.90
CA VAL A 47 -5.53 4.41 -19.77
C VAL A 47 -4.70 3.95 -20.97
N ILE A 48 -3.60 3.22 -20.74
CA ILE A 48 -2.75 2.71 -21.84
C ILE A 48 -3.53 1.85 -22.84
N LYS A 49 -4.44 0.99 -22.36
CA LYS A 49 -5.26 0.16 -23.25
C LYS A 49 -6.32 0.93 -24.04
N LYS A 50 -6.76 2.10 -23.57
CA LYS A 50 -7.75 2.92 -24.27
C LYS A 50 -7.13 3.81 -25.35
N GLU A 51 -5.84 4.11 -25.24
CA GLU A 51 -5.13 5.02 -26.16
C GLU A 51 -4.45 4.31 -27.34
N CYS A 52 -4.26 2.99 -27.28
CA CYS A 52 -3.87 2.21 -28.46
C CYS A 52 -5.11 1.75 -29.23
N PRO A 53 -5.38 2.28 -30.44
CA PRO A 53 -6.42 1.72 -31.30
C PRO A 53 -5.94 0.37 -31.84
N VAL A 54 -6.80 -0.64 -31.79
CA VAL A 54 -6.61 -1.92 -32.50
C VAL A 54 -6.79 -1.69 -33.99
#